data_AF-A0AAW6E9P3-F1
#
_entry.id   AF-A0AAW6E9P3-F1
#
_cell.length_a   1.000
_cell.length_b   1.000
_cell.length_c   1.000
_cell.angle_alpha   90.00
_cell.angle_beta   90.00
_cell.angle_gamma   90.00
#
_symmetry.space_group_name_H-M   'P 1'
#
loop_
_entity.id
_entity.type
_entity.pdbx_description
1 polymer ?
#
loop_
_entity_poly.entity_id
_entity_poly.type
_entity_poly.pdbx_seq_one_letter_code
_entity_poly.pdbx_strand_id
1 'polypeptide(L)' 'MNPYQALANAIVELAVKDYKKALKRHYRFPNNEDYAAEVKSLERFFRSGWYGMLTDLDGEYLMTGVRRMVCKEAAA' A
#
# COMPACT_ATOMS: atom_id res chain seq x y z
N MET A 1 -20.48 4.84 -12.40
CA MET A 1 -19.05 4.47 -12.50
C MET A 1 -18.93 3.44 -13.61
N ASN A 2 -17.97 3.58 -14.54
CA ASN A 2 -17.73 2.57 -15.58
C ASN A 2 -17.18 1.27 -14.93
N PRO A 3 -17.58 0.05 -15.35
CA PRO A 3 -17.00 -1.21 -14.87
C PRO A 3 -15.46 -1.25 -14.79
N TYR A 4 -14.75 -0.67 -15.77
CA TYR A 4 -13.28 -0.60 -15.74
C TYR A 4 -12.74 0.30 -14.62
N GLN A 5 -13.41 1.43 -14.36
CA GLN A 5 -13.05 2.31 -13.25
C GLN A 5 -13.30 1.62 -11.90
N ALA A 6 -14.41 0.89 -11.78
CA ALA A 6 -14.73 0.15 -10.56
C ALA A 6 -13.66 -0.93 -10.29
N LEU A 7 -13.22 -1.64 -11.35
CA LEU A 7 -12.14 -2.61 -11.24
C LEU A 7 -10.81 -1.96 -10.84
N ALA A 8 -10.43 -0.86 -11.48
CA ALA A 8 -9.19 -0.15 -11.16
C ALA A 8 -9.17 0.33 -9.70
N ASN A 9 -10.28 0.89 -9.23
CA ASN A 9 -10.43 1.31 -7.84
C ASN A 9 -10.34 0.11 -6.88
N ALA A 10 -10.95 -1.02 -7.21
CA ALA A 10 -10.87 -2.23 -6.38
C ALA A 10 -9.44 -2.76 -6.26
N ILE A 11 -8.65 -2.71 -7.34
CA ILE A 11 -7.23 -3.10 -7.33
C ILE A 11 -6.44 -2.17 -6.39
N VAL A 12 -6.64 -0.85 -6.51
CA VAL A 12 -5.97 0.15 -5.65
C VAL A 12 -6.37 -0.02 -4.19
N GLU A 13 -7.66 -0.22 -3.91
CA GLU A 13 -8.17 -0.43 -2.55
C GLU A 13 -7.58 -1.70 -1.92
N LEU A 14 -7.48 -2.79 -2.68
CA LEU A 14 -6.86 -4.03 -2.22
C LEU A 14 -5.38 -3.82 -1.92
N ALA A 15 -4.64 -3.17 -2.80
CA ALA A 15 -3.22 -2.88 -2.59
C ALA A 15 -2.98 -2.06 -1.31
N VAL A 16 -3.85 -1.09 -1.00
CA VAL A 16 -3.77 -0.31 0.24
C VAL A 16 -4.00 -1.19 1.48
N LYS A 17 -4.98 -2.12 1.43
CA LYS A 17 -5.24 -3.06 2.52
C LYS A 17 -4.04 -3.98 2.76
N ASP A 18 -3.46 -4.50 1.68
CA ASP A 18 -2.27 -5.36 1.76
C ASP A 18 -1.08 -4.58 2.31
N TYR A 19 -0.88 -3.34 1.87
CA TYR A 19 0.19 -2.48 2.35
C TYR A 19 0.06 -2.14 3.84
N LYS A 20 -1.16 -1.84 4.30
CA LYS A 20 -1.44 -1.65 5.72
C LYS A 20 -1.07 -2.90 6.54
N LYS A 21 -1.41 -4.08 6.04
CA LYS A 21 -1.15 -5.37 6.72
C LYS A 21 0.35 -5.70 6.73
N ALA A 22 1.04 -5.51 5.61
CA ALA A 22 2.48 -5.72 5.48
C ALA A 22 3.26 -4.79 6.43
N LEU A 23 2.89 -3.50 6.48
CA LEU A 23 3.49 -2.55 7.42
C LEU A 23 3.29 -2.98 8.88
N LYS A 24 2.08 -3.39 9.27
CA LYS A 24 1.81 -3.88 10.64
C LYS A 24 2.69 -5.08 11.01
N ARG A 25 2.83 -6.04 10.10
CA ARG A 25 3.71 -7.20 10.30
C ARG A 25 5.17 -6.77 10.43
N HIS A 26 5.61 -5.87 9.56
CA HIS A 26 6.97 -5.35 9.59
C HIS A 26 7.28 -4.58 10.88
N TYR A 27 6.37 -3.73 11.36
CA TYR A 27 6.55 -3.05 12.66
C TYR A 27 6.63 -4.04 13.84
N ARG A 28 5.85 -5.12 13.80
CA ARG A 28 5.86 -6.15 14.86
C ARG A 28 7.10 -7.04 14.80
N PHE A 29 7.61 -7.31 13.61
CA PHE A 29 8.75 -8.20 13.36
C PHE A 29 9.76 -7.52 12.43
N PRO A 30 10.50 -6.50 12.91
CA PRO A 30 11.39 -5.69 12.06
C PRO A 30 12.55 -6.48 11.46
N ASN A 31 12.96 -7.57 12.11
CA ASN A 31 14.09 -8.42 11.66
C ASN A 31 13.68 -9.48 10.64
N ASN A 32 12.40 -9.57 10.26
CA ASN A 32 11.95 -10.55 9.28
C ASN A 32 12.05 -9.96 7.86
N GLU A 33 12.98 -10.49 7.07
CA GLU A 33 13.27 -10.03 5.71
C GLU A 33 12.10 -10.24 4.75
N ASP A 34 11.27 -11.27 4.95
CA ASP A 34 10.11 -11.54 4.09
C ASP A 34 9.07 -10.42 4.22
N TYR A 35 8.83 -9.90 5.43
CA TYR A 35 7.91 -8.79 5.64
C TYR A 35 8.47 -7.48 5.09
N ALA A 36 9.78 -7.25 5.18
CA ALA A 36 10.43 -6.11 4.55
C ALA A 36 10.33 -6.18 3.01
N ALA A 37 10.50 -7.38 2.43
CA ALA A 37 10.36 -7.61 1.00
C ALA A 37 8.90 -7.43 0.53
N GLU A 38 7.91 -7.89 1.31
CA GLU A 38 6.47 -7.68 1.04
C GLU A 38 6.15 -6.18 0.97
N VAL A 39 6.60 -5.38 1.95
CA VAL A 39 6.45 -3.93 1.97
C VAL A 39 7.10 -3.28 0.73
N LYS A 40 8.33 -3.66 0.40
CA LYS A 40 9.06 -3.11 -0.76
C LYS A 40 8.39 -3.45 -2.10
N SER A 41 7.80 -4.64 -2.23
CA SER A 41 7.06 -5.05 -3.42
C SER A 41 5.81 -4.18 -3.64
N LEU A 42 5.06 -3.92 -2.57
CA LEU A 42 3.88 -3.06 -2.61
C LEU A 42 4.24 -1.60 -2.91
N GLU A 43 5.33 -1.10 -2.33
CA GLU A 43 5.86 0.23 -2.67
C GLU A 43 6.25 0.35 -4.15
N ARG A 44 6.87 -0.70 -4.71
CA ARG A 44 7.18 -0.74 -6.14
C ARG A 44 5.91 -0.71 -6.98
N PHE A 45 4.83 -1.37 -6.55
CA PHE A 45 3.53 -1.29 -7.22
C PHE A 45 3.01 0.16 -7.23
N PHE A 46 2.96 0.86 -6.09
CA PHE A 46 2.46 2.24 -6.03
C PHE A 46 3.30 3.24 -6.82
N ARG A 47 4.61 2.97 -7.01
CA ARG A 47 5.51 3.77 -7.86
C ARG A 47 5.54 3.34 -9.33
N SER A 48 4.83 2.27 -9.69
CA SER A 48 4.89 1.72 -11.04
C SER A 48 4.03 2.51 -12.01
N GLY A 49 4.41 2.50 -13.30
CA GLY A 49 3.56 3.03 -14.36
C GLY A 49 2.21 2.31 -14.47
N TRP A 50 2.10 1.05 -14.01
CA TRP A 50 0.84 0.34 -13.98
C TRP A 50 -0.15 0.94 -12.97
N TYR A 51 0.32 1.36 -11.79
CA TYR A 51 -0.52 2.08 -10.84
C TYR A 51 -1.05 3.39 -11.45
N GLY A 52 -0.20 4.13 -12.16
CA GLY A 52 -0.61 5.34 -12.90
C GLY A 52 -1.62 5.07 -14.03
N MET A 53 -1.70 3.85 -14.56
CA MET A 53 -2.77 3.46 -15.50
C MET A 53 -4.10 3.15 -14.80
N LEU A 54 -4.06 2.78 -13.52
CA LEU A 54 -5.26 2.46 -12.74
C LEU A 54 -5.89 3.71 -12.11
N THR A 55 -5.08 4.70 -11.74
CA THR A 55 -5.55 5.91 -11.05
C THR A 55 -4.58 7.09 -11.21
N ASP A 56 -5.12 8.31 -11.22
CA ASP A 56 -4.36 9.56 -11.20
C ASP A 56 -3.95 10.00 -9.78
N LEU A 57 -4.28 9.20 -8.75
CA LEU A 57 -3.89 9.50 -7.38
C LEU A 57 -2.37 9.42 -7.22
N ASP A 58 -1.80 10.32 -6.43
CA ASP A 58 -0.38 10.30 -6.10
C ASP A 58 -0.09 9.12 -5.14
N GLY A 59 0.67 8.14 -5.65
CA GLY A 59 1.07 6.95 -4.90
C GLY A 59 1.96 7.24 -3.70
N GLU A 60 2.84 8.26 -3.76
CA GLU A 60 3.69 8.66 -2.62
C GLU A 60 2.86 9.28 -1.50
N TYR A 61 1.89 10.13 -1.89
CA TYR A 61 0.97 10.72 -0.93
C TYR A 61 0.12 9.65 -0.23
N LEU A 62 -0.41 8.70 -1.01
CA LEU A 62 -1.18 7.57 -0.50
C LEU A 62 -0.35 6.72 0.48
N MET A 63 0.85 6.30 0.08
CA MET A 63 1.74 5.49 0.91
C MET A 63 2.11 6.20 2.21
N THR A 64 2.40 7.50 2.15
CA THR A 64 2.73 8.31 3.33
C THR A 64 1.57 8.37 4.32
N GLY A 65 0.34 8.54 3.81
CA GLY A 65 -0.87 8.49 4.63
C GLY A 65 -1.05 7.15 5.35
N VAL A 66 -0.88 6.04 4.64
CA VAL A 66 -1.01 4.68 5.22
C VAL A 66 0.06 4.42 6.28
N ARG A 67 1.33 4.77 6.01
CA ARG A 67 2.41 4.65 7.01
C ARG A 67 2.10 5.41 8.28
N ARG A 68 1.66 6.67 8.16
CA ARG A 68 1.29 7.50 9.31
C ARG A 68 0.15 6.86 10.11
N MET A 69 -0.86 6.31 9.44
CA MET A 69 -1.96 5.61 10.10
C MET A 69 -1.47 4.38 10.87
N VAL A 70 -0.64 3.54 10.24
CA VAL A 70 -0.10 2.34 10.89
C VAL A 70 0.82 2.68 12.07
N CYS A 71 1.69 3.69 11.93
CA CYS A 71 2.52 4.18 13.04
C CYS A 71 1.68 4.59 14.25
N LYS A 72 0.57 5.31 14.02
CA LYS A 72 -0.35 5.72 15.08
C LYS A 72 -1.04 4.53 15.73
N GLU A 73 -1.50 3.56 14.92
CA GLU A 73 -2.13 2.33 15.42
C GLU A 73 -1.17 1.41 16.18
N ALA A 74 0.14 1.46 15.87
CA ALA A 74 1.16 0.67 16.57
C ALA A 74 1.65 1.33 17.88
N ALA A 75 1.44 2.64 18.03
CA ALA A 75 1.81 3.41 19.22
C ALA A 75 0.68 3.52 20.26
N ALA A 76 -0.53 3.06 19.92
CA ALA A 76 -1.70 2.98 20.79
C ALA A 76 -1.84 1.57 21.38
#